data_AF-A0AAD4EYQ7-F1
#
_entry.id   AF-A0AAD4EYQ7-F1
#
_cell.length_a   1.000
_cell.length_b   1.000
_cell.length_c   1.000
_cell.angle_alpha   90.00
_cell.angle_beta   90.00
_cell.angle_gamma   90.00
#
_symmetry.space_group_name_H-M   'P 1'
#
loop_
_entity.id
_entity.type
_entity.pdbx_description
1 polymer ?
#
loop_
_entity_poly.entity_id
_entity_poly.type
_entity_poly.pdbx_seq_one_letter_code
_entity_poly.pdbx_strand_id
1 'polypeptide(L)'
;MSDATEVATIPITVDFSGGLEMLFDNQRRHSVALPAAQTSGKPANIAFLIDYLCKNLMKDPRSDLFVLDGHIRPGILVLINDADWELEGEEAYEIQPRDNILFVSTLHGG
;
A
#
# COMPACT_ATOMS: atom_id res chain seq x y z
N MET A 1 0.65 34.99 -0.47
CA MET A 1 -0.35 34.10 -1.09
C MET A 1 0.33 32.77 -1.24
N SER A 2 -0.22 31.78 -0.55
CA SER A 2 0.41 30.51 -0.20
C SER A 2 0.72 29.69 -1.46
N ASP A 3 2.00 29.38 -1.64
CA ASP A 3 2.47 28.46 -2.67
C ASP A 3 2.02 27.06 -2.26
N ALA A 4 0.86 26.63 -2.77
CA ALA A 4 0.42 25.25 -2.65
C ALA A 4 1.37 24.44 -3.53
N THR A 5 2.42 23.89 -2.93
CA THR A 5 3.34 22.98 -3.61
C THR A 5 2.49 21.83 -4.16
N GLU A 6 2.29 21.82 -5.47
CA GLU A 6 1.55 20.77 -6.15
C GLU A 6 2.38 19.49 -5.98
N VAL A 7 2.03 18.69 -4.98
CA VAL A 7 2.75 17.46 -4.67
C VAL A 7 2.50 16.52 -5.85
N ALA A 8 3.53 16.29 -6.66
CA ALA A 8 3.45 15.34 -7.76
C ALA A 8 2.96 13.99 -7.22
N THR A 9 2.01 13.37 -7.90
CA THR A 9 1.45 12.07 -7.51
C THR A 9 1.66 11.01 -8.58
N ILE A 10 1.77 9.76 -8.14
CA ILE A 10 1.91 8.56 -8.94
C ILE A 10 0.55 7.84 -8.89
N PRO A 11 -0.18 7.76 -10.02
CA PRO A 11 -1.42 7.02 -10.08
C PRO A 11 -1.12 5.52 -10.09
N ILE A 12 -1.65 4.79 -9.11
CA ILE A 12 -1.48 3.34 -8.97
C ILE A 12 -2.83 2.68 -8.65
N THR A 13 -2.87 1.36 -8.80
CA THR A 13 -3.98 0.53 -8.32
C THR A 13 -3.50 -0.30 -7.13
N VAL A 14 -4.29 -0.31 -6.06
CA VAL A 14 -4.07 -1.17 -4.91
C VAL A 14 -5.25 -2.11 -4.79
N ASP A 15 -5.00 -3.41 -4.85
CA ASP A 15 -5.99 -4.46 -4.68
C ASP A 15 -5.80 -5.15 -3.30
N PHE A 16 -6.91 -5.49 -2.64
CA PHE A 16 -6.96 -6.25 -1.38
C PHE A 16 -7.76 -7.53 -1.57
N SER A 17 -7.27 -8.63 -1.00
CA SER A 17 -7.96 -9.92 -0.99
C SER A 17 -7.68 -10.72 0.28
N GLY A 18 -8.33 -11.87 0.40
CA GLY A 18 -8.19 -12.74 1.58
C GLY A 18 -8.82 -12.14 2.85
N GLY A 19 -9.84 -11.30 2.71
CA GLY A 19 -10.52 -10.64 3.83
C GLY A 19 -9.92 -9.30 4.23
N LEU A 20 -8.79 -8.90 3.66
CA LEU A 20 -8.17 -7.59 3.91
C LEU A 20 -9.03 -6.43 3.41
N GLU A 21 -9.86 -6.64 2.39
CA GLU A 21 -10.76 -5.61 1.87
C GLU A 21 -11.69 -5.03 2.95
N MET A 22 -11.97 -5.79 4.02
CA MET A 22 -12.80 -5.34 5.14
C MET A 22 -12.17 -4.18 5.92
N LEU A 23 -10.84 -4.06 5.90
CA LEU A 23 -10.13 -2.95 6.56
C LEU A 23 -10.24 -1.65 5.76
N PHE A 24 -10.63 -1.74 4.49
CA PHE A 24 -10.61 -0.67 3.50
C PHE A 24 -12.02 -0.46 2.90
N ASP A 25 -13.04 -0.32 3.75
CA ASP A 25 -14.43 -0.04 3.34
C ASP A 25 -15.11 -1.17 2.54
N ASN A 26 -14.69 -2.43 2.75
CA ASN A 26 -15.12 -3.59 1.98
C ASN A 26 -14.88 -3.43 0.45
N GLN A 27 -13.95 -2.56 0.06
CA GLN A 27 -13.57 -2.36 -1.33
C GLN A 27 -12.31 -3.18 -1.64
N ARG A 28 -12.38 -3.95 -2.72
CA ARG A 28 -11.24 -4.74 -3.16
C ARG A 28 -10.23 -3.92 -3.92
N ARG A 29 -10.68 -2.97 -4.72
CA ARG A 29 -9.85 -2.19 -5.64
C ARG A 29 -9.89 -0.72 -5.29
N HIS A 30 -8.73 -0.12 -5.11
CA HIS A 30 -8.57 1.30 -4.88
C HIS A 30 -7.66 1.91 -5.93
N SER A 31 -8.13 2.96 -6.59
CA SER A 31 -7.27 3.85 -7.37
C SER A 31 -6.67 4.89 -6.43
N VAL A 32 -5.34 4.89 -6.30
CA VAL A 32 -4.61 5.73 -5.35
C VAL A 32 -3.71 6.69 -6.13
N ALA A 33 -3.78 7.98 -5.80
CA ALA A 33 -2.82 8.98 -6.25
C ALA A 33 -1.77 9.17 -5.15
N LEU A 34 -0.73 8.33 -5.16
CA LEU A 34 0.29 8.31 -4.12
C LEU A 34 1.25 9.50 -4.31
N PRO A 35 1.64 10.25 -3.26
CA PRO A 35 2.69 11.26 -3.39
C PRO A 35 3.97 10.65 -3.98
N ALA A 36 4.55 11.29 -5.00
CA ALA A 36 5.72 10.77 -5.71
C ALA A 36 7.00 10.77 -4.87
N ALA A 37 7.03 11.61 -3.84
CA ALA A 37 8.12 11.67 -2.88
C ALA A 37 7.58 11.53 -1.45
N GLN A 38 8.35 10.83 -0.63
CA GLN A 38 8.18 10.80 0.82
C GLN A 38 8.45 12.19 1.42
N THR A 39 8.04 12.41 2.67
CA THR A 39 8.36 13.63 3.43
C THR A 39 9.87 13.91 3.53
N SER A 40 10.71 12.86 3.40
CA SER A 40 12.16 12.93 3.40
C SER A 40 12.78 13.38 2.07
N GLY A 41 11.97 13.55 1.01
CA GLY A 41 12.42 13.86 -0.35
C GLY A 41 12.88 12.66 -1.18
N LYS A 42 12.82 11.44 -0.62
CA LYS A 42 13.11 10.19 -1.36
C LYS A 42 11.92 9.76 -2.22
N PRO A 43 12.14 8.98 -3.28
CA PRO A 43 11.06 8.37 -4.06
C PRO A 43 10.10 7.55 -3.19
N ALA A 44 8.84 7.49 -3.60
CA ALA A 44 7.85 6.65 -2.94
C ALA A 44 8.15 5.17 -3.15
N ASN A 45 8.19 4.41 -2.06
CA ASN A 45 8.42 2.97 -2.06
C ASN A 45 7.26 2.22 -1.39
N ILE A 46 7.31 0.88 -1.42
CA ILE A 46 6.28 0.03 -0.80
C ILE A 46 6.11 0.31 0.70
N ALA A 47 7.19 0.50 1.46
CA ALA A 47 7.10 0.89 2.87
C ALA A 47 6.27 2.18 3.07
N PHE A 48 6.51 3.20 2.25
CA PHE A 48 5.74 4.44 2.29
C PHE A 48 4.28 4.23 1.89
N LEU A 49 4.00 3.37 0.91
CA LEU A 49 2.63 3.02 0.54
C LEU A 49 1.88 2.37 1.69
N ILE A 50 2.48 1.41 2.38
CA ILE A 50 1.85 0.72 3.52
C ILE A 50 1.43 1.74 4.59
N ASP A 51 2.37 2.62 4.94
CA ASP A 51 2.14 3.75 5.84
C ASP A 51 1.02 4.67 5.37
N TYR A 52 1.01 4.99 4.08
CA TYR A 52 -0.01 5.83 3.46
C TYR A 52 -1.39 5.19 3.49
N LEU A 53 -1.49 3.89 3.20
CA LEU A 53 -2.75 3.14 3.23
C LEU A 53 -3.34 3.10 4.63
N CYS A 54 -2.53 2.79 5.64
CA CYS A 54 -2.96 2.80 7.04
C CYS A 54 -3.47 4.18 7.49
N LYS A 55 -2.82 5.27 7.06
CA LYS A 55 -3.17 6.63 7.49
C LYS A 55 -4.36 7.22 6.73
N ASN A 56 -4.54 6.89 5.45
CA ASN A 56 -5.48 7.59 4.57
C ASN A 56 -6.66 6.72 4.10
N LEU A 57 -6.43 5.43 3.85
CA LEU A 57 -7.42 4.55 3.24
C LEU A 57 -8.11 3.64 4.26
N MET A 58 -7.38 3.16 5.27
CA MET A 58 -7.91 2.25 6.28
C MET A 58 -9.07 2.89 7.05
N LYS A 59 -10.17 2.14 7.18
CA LYS A 59 -11.39 2.55 7.89
C LYS A 59 -11.63 1.76 9.17
N ASP A 60 -11.04 0.57 9.27
CA ASP A 60 -11.12 -0.24 10.47
C ASP A 60 -9.98 0.12 11.45
N PRO A 61 -10.26 0.29 12.75
CA PRO A 61 -9.23 0.60 13.75
C PRO A 61 -8.24 -0.55 13.99
N ARG A 62 -8.52 -1.78 13.53
CA ARG A 62 -7.67 -2.97 13.70
C ARG A 62 -6.53 -3.02 12.68
N SER A 63 -5.68 -2.00 12.70
CA SER A 63 -4.52 -1.91 11.80
C SER A 63 -3.51 -3.04 12.01
N ASP A 64 -3.52 -3.68 13.18
CA ASP A 64 -2.71 -4.85 13.55
C ASP A 64 -2.99 -6.10 12.68
N LEU A 65 -4.15 -6.14 12.01
CA LEU A 65 -4.47 -7.18 11.03
C LEU A 65 -3.73 -7.00 9.70
N PHE A 66 -3.23 -5.80 9.42
CA PHE A 66 -2.48 -5.45 8.20
C PHE A 66 -1.00 -5.21 8.47
N VAL A 67 -0.66 -4.47 9.53
CA VAL A 67 0.70 -4.10 9.93
C VAL A 67 0.95 -4.50 11.38
N LEU A 68 2.02 -5.26 11.63
CA LEU A 68 2.46 -5.66 12.97
C LEU A 68 3.90 -5.19 13.19
N ASP A 69 4.17 -4.55 14.33
CA ASP A 69 5.50 -4.01 14.70
C ASP A 69 6.13 -3.10 13.63
N GLY A 70 5.29 -2.40 12.86
CA GLY A 70 5.73 -1.48 11.79
C GLY A 70 6.00 -2.14 10.43
N HIS A 71 5.83 -3.45 10.32
CA HIS A 71 5.99 -4.22 9.09
C HIS A 71 4.68 -4.86 8.65
N ILE A 72 4.61 -5.28 7.38
CA ILE A 72 3.48 -6.10 6.93
C ILE A 72 3.35 -7.34 7.81
N ARG A 73 2.12 -7.61 8.26
CA ARG A 73 1.84 -8.74 9.12
C ARG A 73 2.23 -10.05 8.42
N PRO A 74 2.98 -10.96 9.08
CA PRO A 74 3.26 -12.27 8.53
C PRO A 74 1.99 -13.00 8.08
N GLY A 75 2.05 -13.65 6.91
CA GLY A 75 0.90 -14.27 6.26
C GLY A 75 0.07 -13.33 5.38
N ILE A 76 0.59 -12.14 5.08
CA ILE A 76 0.15 -11.34 3.94
C ILE A 76 1.20 -11.46 2.85
N LEU A 77 0.76 -11.82 1.64
CA LEU A 77 1.58 -11.82 0.43
C LEU A 77 1.36 -10.49 -0.30
N VAL A 78 2.43 -9.96 -0.87
CA VAL A 78 2.42 -8.74 -1.68
C VAL A 78 2.87 -9.09 -3.08
N LEU A 79 2.07 -8.74 -4.09
CA LEU A 79 2.45 -8.85 -5.50
C LEU A 79 2.53 -7.47 -6.12
N ILE A 80 3.56 -7.25 -6.92
CA ILE A 80 3.74 -6.04 -7.73
C ILE A 80 3.60 -6.45 -9.19
N ASN A 81 2.55 -5.99 -9.87
CA ASN A 81 2.22 -6.36 -11.25
C ASN A 81 2.18 -7.89 -11.46
N ASP A 82 1.52 -8.60 -10.55
CA ASP A 82 1.42 -10.08 -10.50
C ASP A 82 2.76 -10.82 -10.27
N ALA A 83 3.86 -10.10 -10.00
CA ALA A 83 5.15 -10.67 -9.62
C ALA A 83 5.34 -10.65 -8.09
N ASP A 84 6.08 -11.63 -7.57
CA ASP A 84 6.41 -11.72 -6.15
C ASP A 84 7.33 -10.57 -5.74
N TRP A 85 6.91 -9.76 -4.75
CA TRP A 85 7.65 -8.59 -4.30
C TRP A 85 9.05 -8.91 -3.75
N GLU A 86 9.28 -10.16 -3.29
CA GLU A 86 10.58 -10.60 -2.77
C GLU A 86 11.67 -10.52 -3.86
N LEU A 87 11.27 -10.65 -5.13
CA LEU A 87 12.16 -10.53 -6.28
C LEU A 87 12.35 -9.07 -6.75
N GLU A 88 11.44 -8.19 -6.37
CA GLU A 88 11.40 -6.78 -6.79
C GLU A 88 12.03 -5.83 -5.75
N GLY A 89 12.46 -6.35 -4.59
CA GLY A 89 13.11 -5.57 -3.53
C GLY A 89 12.19 -5.20 -2.36
N GLU A 90 11.06 -5.89 -2.22
CA GLU A 90 10.17 -5.84 -1.05
C GLU A 90 9.74 -4.40 -0.69
N GLU A 91 9.92 -4.02 0.58
CA GLU A 91 9.62 -2.70 1.12
C GLU A 91 10.39 -1.56 0.42
N ALA A 92 11.54 -1.87 -0.19
CA ALA A 92 12.42 -0.88 -0.82
C ALA A 92 12.09 -0.61 -2.30
N TYR A 93 11.22 -1.40 -2.92
CA TYR A 93 10.82 -1.19 -4.31
C TYR A 93 10.24 0.22 -4.52
N GLU A 94 10.80 0.95 -5.50
CA GLU A 94 10.35 2.28 -5.90
C GLU A 94 9.11 2.17 -6.81
N ILE A 95 7.98 2.68 -6.33
CA ILE A 95 6.69 2.55 -6.99
C ILE A 95 6.68 3.35 -8.29
N GLN A 96 6.21 2.71 -9.36
CA GLN A 96 6.12 3.28 -10.69
C GLN A 96 4.68 3.68 -11.05
N PRO A 97 4.50 4.65 -11.95
CA PRO A 97 3.18 4.99 -12.47
C PRO A 97 2.48 3.77 -13.08
N ARG A 98 1.22 3.58 -12.71
CA ARG A 98 0.32 2.50 -13.16
C ARG A 98 0.64 1.11 -12.63
N ASP A 99 1.47 1.00 -11.61
CA ASP A 99 1.63 -0.26 -10.90
C ASP A 99 0.31 -0.76 -10.32
N ASN A 100 0.15 -2.08 -10.36
CA ASN A 100 -0.84 -2.79 -9.57
C ASN A 100 -0.16 -3.47 -8.39
N ILE A 101 -0.59 -3.14 -7.18
CA ILE A 101 -0.04 -3.69 -5.95
C ILE A 101 -1.16 -4.44 -5.25
N LEU A 102 -1.01 -5.76 -5.12
CA LEU A 102 -2.00 -6.64 -4.51
C LEU A 102 -1.51 -7.11 -3.13
N PHE A 103 -2.33 -6.89 -2.11
CA PHE A 103 -2.15 -7.47 -0.77
C PHE A 103 -3.16 -8.61 -0.56
N VAL A 104 -2.66 -9.81 -0.28
CA VAL A 104 -3.50 -10.99 -0.03
C VAL A 104 -3.17 -11.58 1.32
N SER A 105 -4.15 -11.66 2.22
CA SER A 105 -3.97 -12.46 3.45
C SER A 105 -4.19 -13.94 3.17
N THR A 106 -3.23 -14.77 3.57
CA THR A 106 -3.33 -16.23 3.50
C THR A 106 -3.79 -16.86 4.83
N LEU A 107 -3.92 -16.06 5.89
CA LEU A 107 -4.27 -16.53 7.23
C LEU A 107 -5.76 -16.41 7.58
N HIS A 108 -6.52 -15.55 6.90
CA HIS A 108 -7.92 -15.25 7.28
C HIS A 108 -8.96 -16.06 6.51
N GLY A 109 -8.57 -17.18 5.89
CA GLY A 109 -9.48 -18.12 5.23
C GLY A 109 -10.04 -19.17 6.20
N GLY A 110 -11.02 -18.77 7.01
CA GLY A 110 -11.83 -19.66 7.85
C GLY A 110 -13.31 -19.37 7.66
#